data_AF-A0A6J6DI44-F1
#
_entry.id   AF-A0A6J6DI44-F1
#
_cell.length_a   1.000
_cell.length_b   1.000
_cell.length_c   1.000
_cell.angle_alpha   90.00
_cell.angle_beta   90.00
_cell.angle_gamma   90.00
#
_symmetry.space_group_name_H-M   'P 1'
#
loop_
_entity.id
_entity.type
_entity.pdbx_description
1 polymer ?
#
loop_
_entity_poly.entity_id
_entity_poly.type
_entity_poly.pdbx_seq_one_letter_code
_entity_poly.pdbx_strand_id
1 'polypeptide(L)'
;MLSHVGASSADVQVARSAVISHFQPRLPAQSSADAQIVALGASADVMGFGLGRVDPGLLQDMWDEWPELGFLADVKVLLKRELTRAPRTRPGVLAMSGMPYLLRAAR
;
A
#
# COMPACT_ATOMS: atom_id res chain seq x y z
N MET A 1 4.25 -20.86 3.08
CA MET A 1 4.97 -19.66 2.61
C MET A 1 5.49 -18.82 3.78
N LEU A 2 4.67 -18.34 4.72
CA LEU A 2 5.16 -17.70 5.98
C LEU A 2 5.43 -18.70 7.12
N SER A 3 4.65 -19.78 7.20
CA SER A 3 4.92 -20.88 8.14
C SER A 3 6.26 -21.58 7.92
N HIS A 4 6.86 -21.43 6.73
CA HIS A 4 8.13 -22.06 6.36
C HIS A 4 9.35 -21.24 6.82
N VAL A 5 9.14 -20.00 7.29
CA VAL A 5 10.16 -19.15 7.89
C VAL A 5 10.02 -19.06 9.42
N GLY A 6 9.28 -19.99 10.03
CA GLY A 6 9.08 -20.05 11.49
C GLY A 6 8.13 -19.01 12.07
N ALA A 7 7.37 -18.30 11.22
CA ALA A 7 6.42 -17.29 11.66
C ALA A 7 5.28 -17.91 12.49
N SER A 8 4.89 -17.25 13.58
CA SER A 8 3.79 -17.70 14.42
C SER A 8 2.45 -17.60 13.67
N SER A 9 1.43 -18.30 14.16
CA SER A 9 0.06 -18.17 13.60
C SER A 9 -0.45 -16.73 13.65
N ALA A 10 -0.04 -15.94 14.66
CA ALA A 10 -0.39 -14.53 14.78
C ALA A 10 0.26 -13.71 13.64
N ASP A 11 1.55 -13.91 13.39
CA ASP A 11 2.30 -13.21 12.33
C ASP A 11 1.72 -13.52 10.95
N VAL A 12 1.31 -14.78 10.73
CA VAL A 12 0.64 -15.19 9.48
C VAL A 12 -0.68 -14.45 9.29
N GLN A 13 -1.46 -14.21 10.36
CA GLN A 13 -2.69 -13.44 10.27
C GLN A 13 -2.43 -11.95 10.01
N VAL A 14 -1.42 -11.36 10.63
CA VAL A 14 -1.02 -9.96 10.37
C VAL A 14 -0.61 -9.79 8.91
N ALA A 15 0.26 -10.67 8.40
CA ALA A 15 0.70 -10.62 7.01
C ALA A 15 -0.46 -10.87 6.03
N ARG A 16 -1.38 -11.79 6.35
CA ARG A 16 -2.60 -12.01 5.57
C ARG A 16 -3.47 -10.74 5.53
N SER A 17 -3.68 -10.10 6.67
CA SER A 17 -4.41 -8.84 6.79
C SER A 17 -3.77 -7.76 5.92
N ALA A 18 -2.45 -7.62 5.97
CA ALA A 18 -1.68 -6.67 5.16
C ALA A 18 -1.88 -6.90 3.65
N VAL A 19 -1.75 -8.15 3.19
CA VAL A 19 -1.95 -8.51 1.77
C VAL A 19 -3.36 -8.19 1.30
N ILE A 20 -4.38 -8.47 2.12
CA ILE A 20 -5.77 -8.18 1.76
C ILE A 20 -6.03 -6.67 1.73
N SER A 21 -5.49 -5.93 2.71
CA SER A 21 -5.88 -4.56 2.98
C SER A 21 -5.16 -3.52 2.11
N HIS A 22 -3.95 -3.80 1.61
CA HIS A 22 -3.10 -2.76 0.99
C HIS A 22 -3.66 -2.11 -0.29
N PHE A 23 -4.56 -2.79 -1.03
CA PHE A 23 -5.31 -2.22 -2.16
C PHE A 23 -6.81 -2.07 -1.86
N GLN A 24 -7.19 -1.94 -0.59
CA GLN A 24 -8.58 -1.84 -0.17
C GLN A 24 -8.86 -0.44 0.38
N PRO A 25 -9.37 0.51 -0.45
CA PRO A 25 -9.60 1.89 -0.02
C PRO A 25 -10.57 2.02 1.16
N ARG A 26 -11.44 1.03 1.33
CA ARG A 26 -12.37 0.92 2.45
C ARG A 26 -12.35 -0.50 2.99
N LEU A 27 -11.94 -0.63 4.25
CA LEU A 27 -11.96 -1.90 4.98
C LEU A 27 -13.32 -2.14 5.65
N PRO A 28 -13.71 -3.41 5.86
CA PRO A 28 -14.85 -3.76 6.70
C PRO A 28 -14.70 -3.20 8.12
N ALA A 29 -15.79 -2.83 8.78
CA ALA A 29 -15.78 -2.27 10.14
C ALA A 29 -15.13 -3.19 11.18
N GLN A 30 -15.23 -4.51 10.99
CA GLN A 30 -14.63 -5.53 11.85
C GLN A 30 -13.16 -5.84 11.55
N SER A 31 -12.48 -5.01 10.76
CA SER A 31 -11.05 -5.23 10.45
C SER A 31 -10.18 -4.92 11.67
N SER A 32 -9.15 -5.74 11.89
CA SER A 32 -8.20 -5.51 12.98
C SER A 32 -7.47 -4.17 12.84
N ALA A 33 -6.95 -3.65 13.96
CA ALA A 33 -6.16 -2.42 13.96
C ALA A 33 -4.96 -2.51 13.00
N ASP A 34 -4.26 -3.66 12.98
CA ASP A 34 -3.13 -3.89 12.07
C ASP A 34 -3.53 -3.78 10.60
N ALA A 35 -4.69 -4.35 10.23
CA ALA A 35 -5.20 -4.27 8.86
C ALA A 35 -5.49 -2.82 8.45
N GLN A 36 -6.06 -2.04 9.38
CA GLN A 36 -6.36 -0.62 9.18
C GLN A 36 -5.10 0.22 9.02
N ILE A 37 -4.11 0.01 9.89
CA ILE A 37 -2.82 0.72 9.83
C ILE A 37 -2.11 0.40 8.51
N VAL A 38 -2.07 -0.87 8.08
CA VAL A 38 -1.44 -1.23 6.80
C VAL A 38 -2.14 -0.58 5.61
N ALA A 39 -3.48 -0.58 5.57
CA ALA A 39 -4.21 0.08 4.48
C ALA A 39 -3.98 1.59 4.45
N LEU A 40 -3.93 2.24 5.63
CA LEU A 40 -3.61 3.66 5.75
C LEU A 40 -2.18 3.95 5.30
N GLY A 41 -1.21 3.16 5.74
CA GLY A 41 0.20 3.28 5.34
C GLY A 41 0.39 3.12 3.83
N ALA A 42 -0.20 2.09 3.23
CA ALA A 42 -0.17 1.88 1.77
C ALA A 42 -0.80 3.05 1.00
N SER A 43 -1.92 3.58 1.50
CA SER A 43 -2.58 4.75 0.91
C SER A 43 -1.75 6.03 1.06
N ALA A 44 -1.07 6.19 2.20
CA ALA A 44 -0.20 7.31 2.49
C ALA A 44 1.03 7.29 1.57
N ASP A 45 1.64 6.13 1.38
CA ASP A 45 2.84 5.98 0.57
C ASP A 45 2.57 6.21 -0.93
N VAL A 46 1.49 5.63 -1.44
CA VAL A 46 1.14 5.65 -2.87
C VAL A 46 0.39 6.94 -3.27
N MET A 47 -0.58 7.40 -2.46
CA MET A 47 -1.47 8.53 -2.78
C MET A 47 -1.24 9.77 -1.91
N GLY A 48 -0.37 9.70 -0.90
CA GLY A 48 -0.13 10.82 0.02
C GLY A 48 -1.23 11.01 1.08
N PHE A 49 -2.21 10.10 1.18
CA PHE A 49 -3.32 10.25 2.10
C PHE A 49 -2.88 10.24 3.56
N GLY A 50 -3.35 11.22 4.34
CA GLY A 50 -3.08 11.27 5.78
C GLY A 50 -1.68 11.73 6.16
N LEU A 51 -0.74 11.91 5.21
CA LEU A 51 0.62 12.40 5.51
C LEU A 51 0.61 13.76 6.23
N GLY A 52 -0.32 14.66 5.88
CA GLY A 52 -0.47 15.95 6.55
C GLY A 52 -0.94 15.88 8.01
N ARG A 53 -1.25 14.68 8.54
CA ARG A 53 -1.58 14.44 9.95
C ARG A 53 -0.41 13.83 10.73
N VAL A 54 0.67 13.45 10.03
CA VAL A 54 1.89 12.91 10.63
C VAL A 54 2.82 14.08 10.91
N ASP A 55 3.57 13.98 12.01
CA ASP A 55 4.61 14.96 12.32
C ASP A 55 5.61 15.08 11.15
N PRO A 56 5.91 16.30 10.65
CA PRO A 56 6.82 16.47 9.53
C PRO A 56 8.25 15.98 9.80
N GLY A 57 8.73 16.07 11.05
CA GLY A 57 10.04 15.57 11.45
C GLY A 57 10.09 14.04 11.36
N LEU A 58 9.08 13.37 11.89
CA LEU A 58 8.95 11.91 11.77
C LEU A 58 8.89 11.44 10.30
N LEU A 59 8.18 12.17 9.44
CA LEU A 59 8.16 11.86 8.01
C LEU A 59 9.54 12.01 7.37
N GLN A 60 10.26 13.07 7.73
CA GLN A 60 11.61 13.31 7.21
C GLN A 60 12.56 12.20 7.65
N ASP A 61 12.59 11.87 8.94
CA ASP A 61 13.40 10.79 9.50
C ASP A 61 13.10 9.45 8.80
N MET A 62 11.81 9.13 8.62
CA MET A 62 11.38 7.91 7.95
C MET A 62 11.87 7.85 6.50
N TRP A 63 11.80 8.95 5.74
CA TRP A 63 12.26 8.97 4.35
C TRP A 63 13.78 8.98 4.21
N ASP A 64 14.50 9.53 5.19
CA ASP A 64 15.96 9.47 5.23
C ASP A 64 16.44 8.05 5.56
N GLU A 65 15.72 7.32 6.43
CA GLU A 65 15.99 5.90 6.73
C GLU A 65 15.55 4.96 5.59
N TRP A 66 14.40 5.23 4.97
CA TRP A 66 13.76 4.42 3.92
C TRP A 66 13.49 5.26 2.66
N PRO A 67 14.51 5.49 1.81
CA PRO A 67 14.35 6.31 0.61
C PRO A 67 13.38 5.67 -0.40
N GLU A 68 12.72 6.52 -1.20
CA GLU A 68 11.67 6.11 -2.14
C GLU A 68 12.20 5.26 -3.32
N LEU A 69 13.46 5.43 -3.71
CA LEU A 69 14.18 4.60 -4.69
C LEU A 69 13.41 4.33 -6.01
N GLY A 70 12.59 5.26 -6.47
CA GLY A 70 11.79 5.11 -7.69
C GLY A 70 10.50 4.28 -7.54
N PHE A 71 10.13 3.91 -6.31
CA PHE A 71 8.96 3.10 -5.99
C PHE A 71 7.68 3.56 -6.71
N LEU A 72 7.36 4.85 -6.71
CA LEU A 72 6.15 5.39 -7.33
C LEU A 72 6.18 5.26 -8.85
N ALA A 73 7.37 5.41 -9.47
CA ALA A 73 7.53 5.18 -10.90
C ALA A 73 7.27 3.71 -11.25
N ASP A 74 7.80 2.79 -10.44
CA ASP A 74 7.60 1.35 -10.61
C ASP A 74 6.14 0.94 -10.39
N VAL A 75 5.48 1.44 -9.34
CA VAL A 75 4.05 1.22 -9.09
C VAL A 75 3.21 1.69 -10.27
N LYS A 76 3.53 2.86 -10.84
CA LYS A 76 2.82 3.37 -12.03
C LYS A 76 2.94 2.43 -13.23
N VAL A 77 4.13 1.88 -13.47
CA VAL A 77 4.37 0.92 -14.56
C VAL A 77 3.62 -0.39 -14.29
N LEU A 78 3.65 -0.89 -13.05
CA LEU A 78 2.94 -2.11 -12.65
C LEU A 78 1.43 -1.99 -12.83
N LEU A 79 0.82 -0.88 -12.37
CA LEU A 79 -0.62 -0.64 -12.54
C LEU A 79 -1.01 -0.58 -14.03
N LYS A 80 -0.21 0.09 -14.86
CA LYS A 80 -0.43 0.12 -16.32
C LYS A 80 -0.35 -1.27 -16.96
N ARG A 81 0.56 -2.13 -16.49
CA ARG A 81 0.69 -3.51 -16.98
C ARG A 81 -0.49 -4.38 -16.54
N GLU A 82 -0.94 -4.24 -15.29
CA GLU A 82 -2.08 -4.99 -14.77
C GLU A 82 -3.41 -4.63 -15.46
N LEU A 83 -3.54 -3.40 -15.96
CA LEU A 83 -4.67 -3.02 -16.82
C LEU A 83 -4.79 -3.93 -18.05
N THR A 84 -3.68 -4.26 -18.70
CA THR A 84 -3.67 -5.12 -19.89
C THR A 84 -3.74 -6.59 -19.51
N ARG A 85 -3.00 -7.00 -18.47
CA ARG A 85 -2.83 -8.41 -18.09
C ARG A 85 -4.04 -8.98 -17.36
N ALA A 86 -4.61 -8.24 -16.41
CA ALA A 86 -5.67 -8.73 -15.54
C ALA A 86 -6.63 -7.60 -15.10
N PRO A 87 -7.39 -6.99 -16.03
CA PRO A 87 -8.21 -5.80 -15.78
C PRO A 87 -9.30 -5.98 -14.72
N ARG A 88 -9.70 -7.23 -14.43
CA ARG A 88 -10.75 -7.54 -13.43
C ARG A 88 -10.21 -7.74 -12.01
N THR A 89 -8.89 -7.66 -11.82
CA THR A 89 -8.29 -7.69 -10.47
C THR A 89 -8.42 -6.33 -9.80
N ARG A 90 -8.24 -6.25 -8.47
CA ARG A 90 -8.27 -4.97 -7.75
C ARG A 90 -7.24 -3.95 -8.31
N PRO A 91 -5.96 -4.32 -8.55
CA PRO A 91 -5.01 -3.41 -9.19
C PRO A 91 -5.43 -3.00 -10.61
N GLY A 92 -6.00 -3.92 -11.40
CA GLY A 92 -6.52 -3.60 -12.73
C GLY A 92 -7.68 -2.61 -12.70
N VAL A 93 -8.63 -2.78 -11.78
CA VAL A 93 -9.74 -1.85 -11.57
C VAL A 93 -9.25 -0.47 -11.10
N LEU A 94 -8.30 -0.44 -10.17
CA LEU A 94 -7.69 0.81 -9.70
C LEU A 94 -6.92 1.53 -10.83
N ALA A 95 -6.23 0.78 -11.68
CA ALA A 95 -5.57 1.33 -12.86
C ALA A 95 -6.57 1.97 -13.83
N MET A 96 -7.74 1.34 -14.04
CA MET A 96 -8.83 1.90 -14.86
C MET A 96 -9.46 3.16 -14.25
N SER A 97 -9.59 3.23 -12.92
CA SER A 97 -10.22 4.36 -12.24
C SER A 97 -9.34 5.61 -12.18
N GLY A 98 -8.17 5.59 -12.83
CA GLY A 98 -7.26 6.74 -12.89
C GLY A 98 -6.28 6.82 -11.72
N MET A 99 -6.14 5.78 -10.89
CA MET A 99 -5.17 5.76 -9.79
C MET A 99 -3.72 6.11 -10.21
N PRO A 100 -3.22 5.73 -11.41
CA PRO A 100 -1.89 6.15 -11.88
C PRO A 100 -1.69 7.67 -11.99
N TYR A 101 -2.78 8.46 -12.02
CA TYR A 101 -2.78 9.92 -12.04
C TYR A 101 -3.00 10.53 -10.64
N LEU A 102 -3.42 9.72 -9.66
CA LEU A 102 -3.60 10.09 -8.26
C LEU A 102 -2.37 9.76 -7.40
N LEU A 103 -1.37 9.10 -7.99
CA LEU A 103 -0.09 8.88 -7.32
C LEU A 103 0.52 10.21 -6.93
N ARG A 104 1.06 10.30 -5.71
CA ARG A 104 1.77 11.52 -5.30
C ARG A 104 2.96 11.77 -6.21
N ALA A 105 3.40 13.03 -6.30
CA ALA A 105 4.65 13.33 -6.98
C ALA A 105 5.81 12.64 -6.24
N ALA A 106 6.75 12.10 -7.01
CA ALA A 106 8.04 11.68 -6.46
C ALA A 106 8.70 12.90 -5.80
N ARG A 107 9.34 12.66 -4.64
CA ARG A 107 10.11 13.68 -3.94
C ARG A 107 11.45 13.91 -4.61
#